data_AF-A0A511NDS6-F1
#
_entry.id   AF-A0A511NDS6-F1
#
_cell.length_a   1.000
_cell.length_b   1.000
_cell.length_c   1.000
_cell.angle_alpha   90.00
_cell.angle_beta   90.00
_cell.angle_gamma   90.00
#
_symmetry.space_group_name_H-M   'P 1'
#
loop_
_entity.id
_entity.type
_entity.pdbx_description
1 polymer ?
#
loop_
_entity_poly.entity_id
_entity_poly.type
_entity_poly.pdbx_seq_one_letter_code
_entity_poly.pdbx_strand_id
1 'polypeptide(L)'
;MKLIFLSFFLLILSCKSIKEYEYIADINDSKYIDFLEQSGENAYTNIVLKNGKYYLYKPCDLGYRQFISLDKDKVTIETAETVEYRIHHVNSYNNVTVYDVYDDFGKGKLLMKTLDNDKTIFKLEYENVTSYFLMTSFSSAQNYTLIIHNCKEKKAEMIFDDIDLENIWNNGFEQK
;
A
#
# COMPACT_ATOMS: atom_id res chain seq x y z
N MET A 1 19.09 36.65 42.76
CA MET A 1 19.48 35.30 42.28
C MET A 1 18.23 34.42 42.07
N LYS A 2 17.27 34.87 41.23
CA LYS A 2 15.99 34.15 40.95
C LYS A 2 15.64 34.06 39.46
N LEU A 3 16.36 34.75 38.57
CA LEU A 3 16.06 34.78 37.14
C LEU A 3 16.68 33.63 36.34
N ILE A 4 17.74 32.98 36.85
CA ILE A 4 18.49 31.96 36.08
C ILE A 4 17.76 30.61 36.07
N PHE A 5 16.96 30.30 37.09
CA PHE A 5 16.22 29.04 37.16
C PHE A 5 14.99 28.99 36.22
N LEU A 6 14.47 30.13 35.77
CA LEU A 6 13.27 30.17 34.92
C LEU A 6 13.60 29.87 33.45
N SER A 7 14.80 30.20 32.96
CA SER A 7 15.17 29.95 31.55
C SER A 7 15.51 28.48 31.28
N PHE A 8 16.04 27.76 32.27
CA PHE A 8 16.32 26.32 32.15
C PHE A 8 15.04 25.48 32.09
N PHE A 9 13.94 25.93 32.72
CA PHE A 9 12.66 25.21 32.68
C PHE A 9 11.92 25.39 31.35
N LEU A 10 12.12 26.53 30.67
CA LEU A 10 11.54 26.80 29.34
C LEU A 10 12.21 26.00 28.21
N LEU A 11 13.50 25.65 28.35
CA LEU A 11 14.23 24.82 27.38
C LEU A 11 13.80 23.34 27.39
N ILE A 12 13.22 22.85 28.50
CA ILE A 12 12.77 21.45 28.64
C ILE A 12 11.39 21.24 27.98
N LEU A 13 10.60 22.29 27.80
CA LEU A 13 9.25 22.24 27.20
C LEU A 13 9.25 22.21 25.66
N SER A 14 10.39 22.43 25.02
CA SER A 14 10.54 22.36 23.55
C SER A 14 10.99 20.98 23.03
N CYS A 15 10.86 19.93 23.85
CA CYS A 15 10.97 18.56 23.35
C CYS A 15 9.73 18.27 22.48
N LYS A 16 9.75 18.70 21.21
CA LYS A 16 8.78 18.28 20.21
C LYS A 16 8.88 16.76 20.15
N SER A 17 7.92 16.06 20.76
CA SER A 17 7.79 14.63 20.59
C SER A 17 7.75 14.39 19.09
N ILE A 18 8.69 13.59 18.62
CA ILE A 18 8.68 13.12 17.24
C ILE A 18 7.37 12.33 17.12
N LYS A 19 6.49 12.77 16.22
CA LYS A 19 5.28 11.99 15.95
C LYS A 19 5.71 10.69 15.26
N GLU A 20 5.23 9.58 15.79
CA GLU A 20 5.48 8.24 15.26
C GLU A 20 4.93 8.11 13.83
N TYR A 21 3.80 8.76 13.55
CA TYR A 21 3.18 8.78 12.24
C TYR A 21 2.93 10.21 11.76
N GLU A 22 3.19 10.43 10.49
CA GLU A 22 2.90 11.66 9.79
C GLU A 22 1.79 11.43 8.76
N TYR A 23 0.77 12.29 8.77
CA TYR A 23 -0.35 12.23 7.86
C TYR A 23 -0.21 13.39 6.87
N ILE A 24 -0.05 13.06 5.59
CA ILE A 24 0.22 14.01 4.52
C ILE A 24 -0.94 13.96 3.55
N ALA A 25 -1.75 15.02 3.56
CA ALA A 25 -2.89 15.17 2.66
C ALA A 25 -2.57 16.08 1.46
N ASP A 26 -1.54 16.91 1.56
CA ASP A 26 -1.08 17.77 0.46
C ASP A 26 -0.21 16.95 -0.49
N ILE A 27 -0.69 16.76 -1.71
CA ILE A 27 -0.01 16.03 -2.77
C ILE A 27 1.28 16.71 -3.25
N ASN A 28 1.45 18.01 -2.94
CA ASN A 28 2.65 18.77 -3.28
C ASN A 28 3.73 18.69 -2.19
N ASP A 29 3.47 18.02 -1.06
CA ASP A 29 4.51 17.77 -0.06
C ASP A 29 5.61 16.90 -0.66
N SER A 30 6.87 17.30 -0.47
CA SER A 30 8.04 16.58 -0.98
C SER A 30 8.02 15.08 -0.66
N LYS A 31 7.59 14.67 0.54
CA LYS A 31 7.57 13.26 0.94
C LYS A 31 6.46 12.48 0.22
N TYR A 32 5.38 13.16 -0.15
CA TYR A 32 4.30 12.59 -0.95
C TYR A 32 4.77 12.40 -2.39
N ILE A 33 5.41 13.42 -2.97
CA ILE A 33 6.01 13.36 -4.31
C ILE A 33 7.03 12.21 -4.36
N ASP A 34 7.96 12.14 -3.39
CA ASP A 34 8.94 11.05 -3.25
C ASP A 34 8.30 9.67 -3.15
N PHE A 35 7.07 9.56 -2.61
CA PHE A 35 6.33 8.31 -2.56
C PHE A 35 5.78 7.94 -3.94
N LEU A 36 5.23 8.91 -4.68
CA LEU A 36 4.65 8.69 -6.01
C LEU A 36 5.70 8.41 -7.10
N GLU A 37 6.85 9.09 -7.05
CA GLU A 37 7.91 8.97 -8.07
C GLU A 37 8.54 7.56 -8.15
N GLN A 38 8.29 6.70 -7.17
CA GLN A 38 8.82 5.34 -7.12
C GLN A 38 8.13 4.35 -8.08
N SER A 39 7.31 4.81 -9.03
CA SER A 39 6.37 3.93 -9.76
C SER A 39 6.29 4.18 -11.27
N GLY A 40 6.02 3.10 -12.02
CA GLY A 40 5.73 3.12 -13.46
C GLY A 40 4.24 3.25 -13.79
N GLU A 41 3.91 3.35 -15.08
CA GLU A 41 2.55 3.63 -15.60
C GLU A 41 1.49 2.60 -15.18
N ASN A 42 1.89 1.35 -14.91
CA ASN A 42 1.03 0.25 -14.49
C ASN A 42 1.44 -0.31 -13.12
N ALA A 43 1.77 0.57 -12.20
CA ALA A 43 2.10 0.21 -10.83
C ALA A 43 0.96 0.54 -9.87
N TYR A 44 0.87 -0.30 -8.84
CA TYR A 44 -0.17 -0.29 -7.83
C TYR A 44 0.48 -0.36 -6.45
N THR A 45 -0.11 0.36 -5.51
CA THR A 45 0.28 0.34 -4.10
C THR A 45 -0.92 -0.04 -3.26
N ASN A 46 -0.67 -0.66 -2.12
CA ASN A 46 -1.76 -1.00 -1.21
C ASN A 46 -2.42 0.26 -0.64
N ILE A 47 -3.72 0.13 -0.42
CA ILE A 47 -4.48 1.04 0.43
C ILE A 47 -4.94 0.27 1.67
N VAL A 48 -4.96 0.97 2.80
CA VAL A 48 -5.26 0.40 4.11
C VAL A 48 -6.44 1.13 4.73
N LEU A 49 -7.28 0.41 5.47
CA LEU A 49 -8.44 0.97 6.16
C LEU A 49 -8.06 1.33 7.60
N LYS A 50 -8.44 2.53 8.03
CA LYS A 50 -8.31 2.95 9.43
C LYS A 50 -9.47 3.84 9.84
N ASN A 51 -10.20 3.43 10.88
CA ASN A 51 -11.37 4.13 11.38
C ASN A 51 -12.38 4.45 10.27
N GLY A 52 -12.62 3.48 9.37
CA GLY A 52 -13.58 3.64 8.27
C GLY A 52 -13.12 4.53 7.10
N LYS A 53 -11.86 4.97 7.08
CA LYS A 53 -11.27 5.73 5.96
C LYS A 53 -10.05 5.02 5.37
N TYR A 54 -9.91 5.09 4.05
CA TYR A 54 -8.77 4.52 3.34
C TYR A 54 -7.58 5.49 3.27
N TYR A 55 -6.38 4.95 3.36
CA TYR A 55 -5.11 5.67 3.34
C TYR A 55 -4.07 4.93 2.50
N LEU A 56 -3.06 5.66 2.03
CA LEU A 56 -1.79 5.07 1.63
C LEU A 56 -0.92 4.87 2.86
N TYR A 57 -0.06 3.86 2.84
CA TYR A 57 0.89 3.61 3.91
C TYR A 57 2.31 3.42 3.39
N LYS A 58 3.23 4.23 3.93
CA LYS A 58 4.67 4.06 3.76
C LYS A 58 5.25 3.49 5.06
N PRO A 59 5.48 2.17 5.13
CA PRO A 59 6.05 1.52 6.31
C PRO A 59 7.53 1.84 6.46
N CYS A 60 8.09 1.48 7.62
CA CYS A 60 9.53 1.49 7.85
C CYS A 60 10.19 0.17 7.49
N ASP A 61 9.52 -0.92 7.85
CA ASP A 61 9.86 -2.27 7.44
C ASP A 61 9.34 -2.53 6.03
N LEU A 62 10.26 -2.79 5.10
CA LEU A 62 9.94 -3.11 3.72
C LEU A 62 9.06 -4.35 3.60
N GLY A 63 9.06 -5.24 4.60
CA GLY A 63 8.19 -6.41 4.59
C GLY A 63 6.70 -6.12 4.71
N TYR A 64 6.34 -4.89 5.12
CA TYR A 64 4.97 -4.39 5.14
C TYR A 64 4.62 -3.58 3.88
N ARG A 65 5.60 -3.33 3.01
CA ARG A 65 5.35 -2.69 1.72
C ARG A 65 4.63 -3.70 0.83
N GLN A 66 3.60 -3.23 0.14
CA GLN A 66 2.90 -4.02 -0.85
C GLN A 66 2.81 -3.24 -2.15
N PHE A 67 3.36 -3.81 -3.20
CA PHE A 67 3.41 -3.19 -4.52
C PHE A 67 3.21 -4.24 -5.60
N ILE A 68 2.43 -3.89 -6.63
CA ILE A 68 2.24 -4.73 -7.81
C ILE A 68 2.52 -3.88 -9.04
N SER A 69 3.37 -4.37 -9.94
CA SER A 69 3.62 -3.77 -11.24
C SER A 69 3.28 -4.75 -12.35
N LEU A 70 2.57 -4.25 -13.36
CA LEU A 70 2.14 -5.02 -14.53
C LEU A 70 2.81 -4.46 -15.79
N ASP A 71 3.81 -5.16 -16.27
CA ASP A 71 4.40 -4.92 -17.57
C ASP A 71 3.74 -5.82 -18.63
N LYS A 72 4.14 -5.65 -19.89
CA LYS A 72 3.56 -6.38 -21.03
C LYS A 72 3.71 -7.90 -20.90
N ASP A 73 4.85 -8.36 -20.38
CA ASP A 73 5.25 -9.76 -20.32
C ASP A 73 5.62 -10.22 -18.90
N LYS A 74 5.47 -9.35 -17.89
CA LYS A 74 5.88 -9.62 -16.52
C LYS A 74 4.93 -8.98 -15.50
N VAL A 75 4.74 -9.67 -14.39
CA VAL A 75 4.17 -9.14 -13.14
C VAL A 75 5.27 -9.15 -12.10
N THR A 76 5.48 -8.03 -11.41
CA THR A 76 6.29 -7.97 -10.19
C THR A 76 5.37 -7.73 -8.99
N ILE A 77 5.48 -8.57 -7.97
CA ILE A 77 4.77 -8.42 -6.70
C ILE A 77 5.81 -8.27 -5.61
N GLU A 78 5.84 -7.11 -4.96
CA GLU A 78 6.65 -6.87 -3.77
C GLU A 78 5.76 -6.95 -2.55
N THR A 79 6.09 -7.88 -1.65
CA THR A 79 5.51 -8.00 -0.31
C THR A 79 6.65 -8.13 0.71
N ALA A 80 6.61 -9.11 1.61
CA ALA A 80 7.78 -9.51 2.40
C ALA A 80 8.99 -9.86 1.52
N GLU A 81 8.71 -10.43 0.35
CA GLU A 81 9.69 -10.75 -0.68
C GLU A 81 9.22 -10.19 -2.02
N THR A 82 10.17 -9.95 -2.92
CA THR A 82 9.89 -9.57 -4.30
C THR A 82 9.85 -10.82 -5.17
N VAL A 83 8.71 -11.07 -5.80
CA VAL A 83 8.52 -12.19 -6.72
C VAL A 83 8.16 -11.66 -8.09
N GLU A 84 8.79 -12.22 -9.12
CA GLU A 84 8.53 -11.90 -10.51
C GLU A 84 7.91 -13.10 -11.22
N TYR A 85 6.84 -12.85 -11.95
CA TYR A 85 6.21 -13.85 -12.80
C TYR A 85 6.20 -13.38 -14.24
N ARG A 86 6.42 -14.30 -15.18
CA ARG A 86 6.20 -14.06 -16.60
C ARG A 86 4.72 -14.22 -16.94
N ILE A 87 4.22 -13.38 -17.83
CA ILE A 87 2.85 -13.44 -18.34
C ILE A 87 2.86 -14.28 -19.62
N HIS A 88 2.12 -15.39 -19.59
CA HIS A 88 1.94 -16.21 -20.78
C HIS A 88 0.75 -15.74 -21.61
N HIS A 89 -0.35 -15.38 -20.94
CA HIS A 89 -1.61 -15.06 -21.59
C HIS A 89 -2.42 -14.09 -20.74
N VAL A 90 -3.20 -13.23 -21.40
CA VAL A 90 -4.08 -12.25 -20.76
C VAL A 90 -5.47 -12.37 -21.35
N ASN A 91 -6.45 -12.55 -20.48
CA ASN A 91 -7.87 -12.63 -20.82
C ASN A 91 -8.67 -11.60 -20.01
N SER A 92 -9.77 -11.11 -20.56
CA SER A 92 -10.71 -10.27 -19.82
C SER A 92 -12.13 -10.84 -19.92
N TYR A 93 -12.78 -11.05 -18.78
CA TYR A 93 -14.13 -11.60 -18.68
C TYR A 93 -14.82 -11.07 -17.42
N ASN A 94 -16.09 -10.70 -17.50
CA ASN A 94 -16.90 -10.21 -16.37
C ASN A 94 -16.21 -9.13 -15.51
N ASN A 95 -15.60 -8.13 -16.13
CA ASN A 95 -14.85 -7.05 -15.45
C ASN A 95 -13.64 -7.53 -14.64
N VAL A 96 -13.15 -8.74 -14.92
CA VAL A 96 -11.92 -9.28 -14.35
C VAL A 96 -10.92 -9.48 -15.48
N THR A 97 -9.70 -8.95 -15.30
CA THR A 97 -8.56 -9.28 -16.15
C THR A 97 -7.78 -10.41 -15.49
N VAL A 98 -7.52 -11.48 -16.23
CA VAL A 98 -6.83 -12.67 -15.77
C VAL A 98 -5.51 -12.76 -16.51
N TYR A 99 -4.42 -12.77 -15.75
CA TYR A 99 -3.07 -12.99 -16.21
C TYR A 99 -2.69 -14.42 -15.85
N ASP A 100 -2.48 -15.28 -16.85
CA ASP A 100 -1.86 -16.59 -16.63
C ASP A 100 -0.36 -16.36 -16.44
N VAL A 101 0.12 -16.62 -15.22
CA VAL A 101 1.48 -16.27 -14.79
C VAL A 101 2.30 -17.51 -14.46
N TYR A 102 3.62 -17.42 -14.59
CA TYR A 102 4.53 -18.52 -14.23
C TYR A 102 5.92 -18.01 -13.87
N ASP A 103 6.64 -18.81 -13.10
CA ASP A 103 8.06 -18.62 -12.77
C ASP A 103 8.80 -19.96 -12.93
N ASP A 104 10.00 -20.07 -12.33
CA ASP A 104 10.80 -21.31 -12.38
C ASP A 104 10.23 -22.44 -11.51
N PHE A 105 9.31 -22.13 -10.59
CA PHE A 105 8.75 -23.07 -9.62
C PHE A 105 7.38 -23.61 -10.06
N GLY A 106 6.63 -22.87 -10.86
CA GLY A 106 5.27 -23.26 -11.18
C GLY A 106 4.46 -22.25 -12.00
N LYS A 107 3.15 -22.48 -12.01
CA LYS A 107 2.16 -21.68 -12.73
C LYS A 107 1.09 -21.20 -11.77
N GLY A 108 0.55 -20.03 -12.04
CA GLY A 108 -0.54 -19.44 -11.29
C GLY A 108 -1.39 -18.52 -12.15
N LYS A 109 -2.27 -17.79 -11.49
CA LYS A 109 -3.11 -16.76 -12.08
C LYS A 109 -3.10 -15.54 -11.19
N LEU A 110 -2.87 -14.38 -11.79
CA LEU A 110 -3.19 -13.10 -11.17
C LEU A 110 -4.49 -12.60 -11.77
N LEU A 111 -5.50 -12.39 -10.95
CA LEU A 111 -6.78 -11.84 -11.36
C LEU A 111 -6.89 -10.41 -10.82
N MET A 112 -7.31 -9.49 -11.67
CA MET A 112 -7.44 -8.06 -11.36
C MET A 112 -8.89 -7.64 -11.58
N LYS A 113 -9.53 -7.13 -10.51
CA LYS A 113 -10.91 -6.63 -10.53
C LYS A 113 -10.95 -5.21 -10.00
N THR A 114 -11.37 -4.27 -10.83
CA THR A 114 -11.62 -2.89 -10.41
C THR A 114 -12.96 -2.83 -9.66
N LEU A 115 -12.95 -2.32 -8.43
CA LEU A 115 -14.13 -2.20 -7.57
C LEU A 115 -14.90 -0.90 -7.82
N ASP A 116 -14.14 0.20 -7.89
CA ASP A 116 -14.62 1.55 -8.18
C ASP A 116 -13.51 2.34 -8.90
N ASN A 117 -13.64 3.66 -9.02
CA ASN A 117 -12.73 4.47 -9.82
C ASN A 117 -11.26 4.44 -9.37
N ASP A 118 -10.96 4.08 -8.12
CA ASP A 118 -9.60 4.12 -7.59
C ASP A 118 -9.20 2.89 -6.76
N LYS A 119 -10.08 1.89 -6.62
CA LYS A 119 -9.78 0.65 -5.89
C LYS A 119 -9.80 -0.54 -6.82
N THR A 120 -8.76 -1.35 -6.70
CA THR A 120 -8.59 -2.61 -7.43
C THR A 120 -8.26 -3.71 -6.44
N ILE A 121 -8.93 -4.86 -6.56
CA ILE A 121 -8.48 -6.07 -5.88
C ILE A 121 -7.69 -6.91 -6.86
N PHE A 122 -6.51 -7.32 -6.42
CA PHE A 122 -5.75 -8.40 -7.02
C PHE A 122 -6.00 -9.69 -6.23
N LYS A 123 -6.22 -10.79 -6.94
CA LYS A 123 -6.26 -12.14 -6.41
C LYS A 123 -5.15 -12.94 -7.07
N LEU A 124 -4.16 -13.38 -6.30
CA LEU A 124 -3.12 -14.28 -6.77
C LEU A 124 -3.49 -15.72 -6.37
N GLU A 125 -3.68 -16.58 -7.35
CA GLU A 125 -3.84 -18.02 -7.20
C GLU A 125 -2.55 -18.68 -7.67
N TYR A 126 -1.72 -19.14 -6.74
CA TYR A 126 -0.44 -19.78 -7.08
C TYR A 126 -0.30 -21.07 -6.26
N GLU A 127 -0.13 -22.19 -6.97
CA GLU A 127 -0.24 -23.54 -6.40
C GLU A 127 -1.54 -23.74 -5.60
N ASN A 128 -1.45 -23.96 -4.28
CA ASN A 128 -2.59 -24.17 -3.38
C ASN A 128 -2.82 -22.96 -2.46
N VAL A 129 -2.20 -21.81 -2.75
CA VAL A 129 -2.31 -20.58 -1.96
C VAL A 129 -3.09 -19.54 -2.75
N THR A 130 -4.03 -18.89 -2.08
CA THR A 130 -4.74 -17.73 -2.60
C THR A 130 -4.42 -16.52 -1.73
N SER A 131 -4.01 -15.42 -2.37
CA SER A 131 -3.74 -14.15 -1.69
C SER A 131 -4.54 -13.02 -2.33
N TYR A 132 -4.99 -12.08 -1.52
CA TYR A 132 -5.75 -10.91 -1.97
C TYR A 132 -5.02 -9.63 -1.60
N PHE A 133 -5.06 -8.65 -2.50
CA PHE A 133 -4.45 -7.34 -2.29
C PHE A 133 -5.44 -6.25 -2.69
N LEU A 134 -5.74 -5.33 -1.78
CA LEU A 134 -6.51 -4.13 -2.08
C LEU A 134 -5.56 -2.99 -2.41
N MET A 135 -5.65 -2.49 -3.63
CA MET A 135 -4.67 -1.55 -4.18
C MET A 135 -5.33 -0.39 -4.91
N THR A 136 -4.56 0.67 -5.07
CA THR A 136 -4.84 1.78 -5.98
C THR A 136 -3.69 1.93 -6.97
N SER A 137 -3.97 2.36 -8.19
CA SER A 137 -2.91 2.71 -9.13
C SER A 137 -2.17 3.95 -8.62
N PHE A 138 -0.87 4.09 -8.91
CA PHE A 138 -0.15 5.31 -8.53
C PHE A 138 -0.74 6.57 -9.20
N SER A 139 -1.37 6.43 -10.36
CA SER A 139 -2.12 7.51 -11.02
C SER A 139 -3.33 8.00 -10.21
N SER A 140 -3.92 7.14 -9.37
CA SER A 140 -5.07 7.47 -8.50
C SER A 140 -4.67 7.63 -7.03
N ALA A 141 -3.42 7.34 -6.66
CA ALA A 141 -2.92 7.38 -5.29
C ALA A 141 -3.12 8.76 -4.65
N GLN A 142 -3.04 9.84 -5.43
CA GLN A 142 -3.29 11.22 -4.98
C GLN A 142 -4.66 11.46 -4.32
N ASN A 143 -5.63 10.55 -4.51
CA ASN A 143 -6.94 10.62 -3.85
C ASN A 143 -6.89 10.27 -2.35
N TYR A 144 -5.76 9.74 -1.87
CA TYR A 144 -5.62 9.20 -0.53
C TYR A 144 -4.63 10.03 0.30
N THR A 145 -4.93 10.19 1.59
CA THR A 145 -3.96 10.71 2.55
C THR A 145 -2.85 9.68 2.76
N LEU A 146 -1.59 10.12 2.70
CA LEU A 146 -0.43 9.28 2.93
C LEU A 146 -0.08 9.26 4.42
N ILE A 147 0.03 8.07 4.99
CA ILE A 147 0.58 7.85 6.33
C ILE A 147 2.03 7.39 6.18
N ILE A 148 2.96 8.14 6.76
CA ILE A 148 4.37 7.77 6.83
C ILE A 148 4.71 7.37 8.26
N HIS A 149 5.26 6.17 8.45
CA HIS A 149 5.84 5.76 9.72
C HIS A 149 7.25 6.35 9.87
N ASN A 150 7.54 6.95 11.02
CA ASN A 150 8.83 7.53 11.33
C ASN A 150 9.83 6.50 11.88
N CYS A 151 10.73 6.05 11.01
CA CYS A 151 11.64 4.93 11.26
C CYS A 151 12.78 5.21 12.25
N LYS A 152 12.85 6.44 12.78
CA LYS A 152 13.81 6.78 13.82
C LYS A 152 13.51 6.09 15.15
N GLU A 153 12.27 5.66 15.36
CA GLU A 153 11.89 4.87 16.53
C GLU A 153 11.78 3.39 16.10
N LYS A 154 12.49 2.48 16.79
CA LYS A 154 12.40 1.02 16.56
C LYS A 154 11.08 0.47 17.12
N LYS A 155 9.96 0.93 16.58
CA LYS A 155 8.61 0.56 17.02
C LYS A 155 7.94 -0.36 16.00
N ALA A 156 6.91 -1.05 16.47
CA ALA A 156 6.07 -1.88 15.62
C ALA A 156 5.35 -1.02 14.58
N GLU A 157 5.09 -1.60 13.40
CA GLU A 157 4.31 -0.95 12.34
C GLU A 157 2.87 -0.64 12.76
N MET A 158 2.23 0.29 12.05
CA MET A 158 0.83 0.64 12.32
C MET A 158 -0.09 -0.55 12.09
N ILE A 159 -1.03 -0.76 13.02
CA ILE A 159 -2.13 -1.71 12.85
C ILE A 159 -3.31 -1.00 12.16
N PHE A 160 -3.87 -1.67 11.17
CA PHE A 160 -5.00 -1.23 10.35
C PHE A 160 -6.24 -2.09 10.63
N ASP A 161 -7.39 -1.59 10.18
CA ASP A 161 -8.65 -2.32 10.27
C ASP A 161 -8.60 -3.52 9.31
N ASP A 162 -9.14 -4.65 9.73
CA ASP A 162 -9.22 -5.85 8.89
C ASP A 162 -10.29 -5.67 7.80
N ILE A 163 -9.99 -6.16 6.59
CA ILE A 163 -10.88 -6.07 5.43
C ILE A 163 -11.03 -7.46 4.85
N ASP A 164 -12.26 -7.96 4.81
CA ASP A 164 -12.58 -9.25 4.20
C ASP A 164 -12.58 -9.14 2.67
N LEU A 165 -11.37 -9.19 2.08
CA LEU A 165 -11.16 -9.07 0.63
C LEU A 165 -11.74 -10.25 -0.16
N GLU A 166 -11.81 -11.44 0.44
CA GLU A 166 -12.44 -12.59 -0.19
C GLU A 166 -13.95 -12.38 -0.34
N ASN A 167 -14.61 -11.89 0.72
CA ASN A 167 -16.02 -11.53 0.65
C ASN A 167 -16.25 -10.41 -0.38
N ILE A 168 -15.42 -9.37 -0.41
CA ILE A 168 -15.54 -8.29 -1.41
C ILE A 168 -15.35 -8.84 -2.84
N TRP A 169 -14.40 -9.77 -3.03
CA TRP A 169 -14.16 -10.40 -4.32
C TRP A 169 -15.41 -11.14 -4.82
N ASN A 170 -16.00 -11.96 -3.94
CA ASN A 170 -17.12 -12.86 -4.26
C ASN A 170 -18.48 -12.15 -4.34
N ASN A 171 -18.75 -11.21 -3.42
CA ASN A 171 -20.06 -10.61 -3.22
C ASN A 171 -20.15 -9.13 -3.64
N GLY A 172 -19.02 -8.50 -3.96
CA GLY A 172 -18.96 -7.09 -4.37
C GLY A 172 -18.63 -6.14 -3.22
N PHE A 173 -18.39 -4.88 -3.56
CA PHE A 173 -18.00 -3.83 -2.62
C PHE A 173 -19.23 -3.04 -2.17
N GLU A 174 -19.69 -3.25 -0.93
CA GLU A 174 -20.74 -2.43 -0.33
C GLU A 174 -20.10 -1.23 0.38
N GLN A 175 -20.34 -0.02 -0.12
CA GLN A 175 -20.00 1.21 0.61
C GLN A 175 -20.98 1.35 1.78
N LYS A 176 -20.52 1.12 3.02
CA LYS A 176 -21.25 1.50 4.23
C LYS A 176 -21.01 2.95 4.58
#